data_AF-A0A8T0D2K3-F1
#
_entry.id   AF-A0A8T0D2K3-F1
#
_cell.length_a   1.000
_cell.length_b   1.000
_cell.length_c   1.000
_cell.angle_alpha   90.00
_cell.angle_beta   90.00
_cell.angle_gamma   90.00
#
_symmetry.space_group_name_H-M   'P 1'
#
loop_
_entity.id
_entity.type
_entity.pdbx_description
1 polymer ?
#
loop_
_entity_poly.entity_id
_entity_poly.type
_entity_poly.pdbx_seq_one_letter_code
_entity_poly.pdbx_strand_id
1 'polypeptide(L)'
;MANCGDSWAVLVRDNEPFLATEDHKPFLPIKRKRISDAGGQISWRFRIQTASSRVATEQLVSPEPNLFVVERKRDRDQVLILAFDGIWDVFENESLATYVLQRLLCVLNLYGICQEILDISLHKGSKDNTSVLLVALDNEPEVDPEAARKDAELNKAIRSIVMDILDSPNEDAENMSVNYIASVVESMEPPNYPPGGFLTKRGFDEGLYDIRTRQSEQWSSQGK
;
A
#
# COMPACT_ATOMS: atom_id res chain seq x y z
N MET A 1 13.26 7.98 -14.15
CA MET A 1 12.24 6.92 -14.06
C MET A 1 11.75 6.59 -15.47
N ALA A 2 11.41 5.33 -15.73
CA ALA A 2 10.83 4.89 -17.01
C ALA A 2 9.54 4.14 -16.69
N ASN A 3 8.41 4.53 -17.30
CA ASN A 3 7.13 3.86 -17.12
C ASN A 3 6.61 3.30 -18.45
N CYS A 4 6.12 2.07 -18.43
CA CYS A 4 5.51 1.40 -19.58
C CYS A 4 4.37 0.50 -19.09
N GLY A 5 3.25 1.11 -18.71
CA GLY A 5 2.10 0.41 -18.15
C GLY A 5 1.31 1.27 -17.16
N ASP A 6 0.43 0.59 -16.44
CA ASP A 6 -0.49 1.13 -15.42
C ASP A 6 0.06 1.07 -14.00
N SER A 7 1.25 0.52 -13.80
CA SER A 7 2.04 0.80 -12.61
C SER A 7 2.53 2.25 -12.61
N TRP A 8 2.78 2.81 -11.43
CA TRP A 8 3.42 4.13 -11.34
C TRP A 8 4.38 4.26 -10.17
N ALA A 9 5.30 5.22 -10.33
CA ALA A 9 6.29 5.57 -9.35
C ALA A 9 6.09 7.01 -8.88
N VAL A 10 6.29 7.26 -7.58
CA VAL A 10 6.21 8.57 -6.94
C VAL A 10 7.54 8.87 -6.26
N LEU A 11 8.19 9.97 -6.63
CA LEU A 11 9.31 10.56 -5.91
C LEU A 11 8.78 11.55 -4.88
N VAL A 12 9.16 11.35 -3.62
CA VAL A 12 8.84 12.23 -2.50
C VAL A 12 10.02 13.16 -2.22
N ARG A 13 9.74 14.47 -2.17
CA ARG A 13 10.72 15.54 -1.92
C ARG A 13 10.08 16.59 -1.02
N ASP A 14 10.82 17.06 -0.01
CA ASP A 14 10.33 18.05 0.98
C ASP A 14 8.98 17.70 1.64
N ASN A 15 8.79 16.41 1.90
CA ASN A 15 7.62 15.77 2.48
C ASN A 15 6.37 15.74 1.59
N GLU A 16 6.51 16.01 0.30
CA GLU A 16 5.41 16.02 -0.66
C GLU A 16 5.70 15.15 -1.90
N PRO A 17 4.67 14.60 -2.57
CA PRO A 17 4.82 13.98 -3.88
C PRO A 17 5.33 15.02 -4.90
N PHE A 18 6.57 14.89 -5.34
CA PHE A 18 7.18 15.83 -6.28
C PHE A 18 6.97 15.43 -7.74
N LEU A 19 7.07 14.12 -8.02
CA LEU A 19 6.88 13.60 -9.37
C LEU A 19 6.21 12.25 -9.29
N ALA A 20 5.09 12.10 -10.00
CA ALA A 20 4.47 10.81 -10.30
C ALA A 20 4.64 10.50 -11.79
N THR A 21 4.99 9.26 -12.13
CA THR A 21 4.97 8.83 -13.53
C THR A 21 3.53 8.74 -14.02
N GLU A 22 3.28 9.11 -15.28
CA GLU A 22 1.95 9.04 -15.86
C GLU A 22 1.58 7.61 -16.28
N ASP A 23 0.37 7.20 -15.91
CA ASP A 23 -0.23 5.92 -16.29
C ASP A 23 -0.50 5.85 -17.79
N HIS A 24 -0.24 4.68 -18.35
CA HIS A 24 -0.43 4.35 -19.75
C HIS A 24 -1.87 4.05 -20.17
N LYS A 25 -2.87 4.80 -19.70
CA LYS A 25 -4.27 4.52 -20.01
C LYS A 25 -4.63 4.71 -21.50
N PRO A 26 -5.38 3.76 -22.11
CA PRO A 26 -5.68 3.77 -23.54
C PRO A 26 -6.53 4.97 -23.99
N PHE A 27 -7.32 5.55 -23.09
CA PHE A 27 -8.17 6.71 -23.36
C PHE A 27 -7.42 8.05 -23.41
N LEU A 28 -6.14 8.09 -23.01
CA LEU A 28 -5.33 9.30 -23.13
C LEU A 28 -5.20 9.74 -24.60
N PRO A 29 -5.24 11.05 -24.92
CA PRO A 29 -5.31 11.54 -26.29
C PRO A 29 -4.22 10.98 -27.22
N ILE A 30 -2.96 10.95 -26.76
CA ILE A 30 -1.81 10.45 -27.51
C ILE A 30 -1.97 8.94 -27.81
N LYS A 31 -2.39 8.16 -26.81
CA LYS A 31 -2.58 6.71 -26.93
C LYS A 31 -3.78 6.37 -27.80
N ARG A 32 -4.89 7.09 -27.63
CA ARG A 32 -6.10 6.96 -28.44
C ARG A 32 -5.82 7.25 -29.91
N LYS A 33 -5.05 8.30 -30.20
CA LYS A 33 -4.63 8.61 -31.57
C LYS A 33 -3.80 7.47 -32.16
N ARG A 34 -2.76 7.01 -31.45
CA ARG A 34 -1.94 5.86 -31.89
C ARG A 34 -2.78 4.60 -32.15
N ILE A 35 -3.69 4.26 -31.23
CA ILE A 35 -4.60 3.10 -31.37
C ILE A 35 -5.48 3.26 -32.62
N SER A 36 -6.06 4.44 -32.84
CA SER A 36 -6.89 4.74 -34.01
C SER A 36 -6.09 4.66 -35.31
N ASP A 37 -4.88 5.23 -35.33
CA ASP A 37 -3.99 5.23 -36.50
C ASP A 37 -3.58 3.78 -36.87
N ALA A 38 -3.41 2.92 -35.88
CA ALA A 38 -3.15 1.48 -36.05
C ALA A 38 -4.39 0.65 -36.43
N GLY A 39 -5.53 1.29 -36.70
CA GLY A 39 -6.78 0.63 -37.11
C GLY A 39 -7.57 0.00 -35.97
N GLY A 40 -7.20 0.29 -34.72
CA GLY A 40 -7.87 -0.20 -33.53
C GLY A 40 -8.98 0.71 -33.03
N GLN A 41 -9.84 0.17 -32.18
CA GLN A 41 -10.87 0.91 -31.46
C GLN A 41 -10.72 0.65 -29.97
N ILE A 42 -10.89 1.70 -29.16
CA ILE A 42 -10.99 1.56 -27.71
C ILE A 42 -12.39 1.07 -27.42
N SER A 43 -12.51 -0.18 -26.99
CA SER A 43 -13.75 -0.77 -26.49
C SER A 43 -13.45 -1.56 -25.23
N TRP A 44 -14.49 -1.91 -24.47
CA TRP A 44 -14.36 -2.81 -23.31
C TRP A 44 -13.77 -4.19 -23.68
N ARG A 45 -13.78 -4.56 -24.97
CA ARG A 45 -13.00 -5.67 -25.54
C ARG A 45 -11.83 -5.13 -26.34
N PHE A 46 -10.64 -5.10 -25.74
CA PHE A 46 -9.41 -4.88 -26.51
C PHE A 46 -9.18 -6.10 -27.40
N ARG A 47 -9.33 -5.94 -28.72
CA ARG A 47 -8.78 -6.91 -29.68
C ARG A 47 -7.38 -6.46 -30.03
N ILE A 48 -6.38 -7.21 -29.58
CA ILE A 48 -4.99 -6.99 -29.96
C ILE A 48 -4.82 -7.57 -31.37
N GLN A 49 -4.83 -6.70 -32.38
CA GLN A 49 -4.42 -7.01 -33.74
C GLN A 49 -3.16 -6.21 -34.07
N THR A 50 -2.14 -6.88 -34.59
CA THR A 50 -0.93 -6.22 -35.06
C THR A 50 -1.13 -5.74 -36.49
N ALA A 51 -0.82 -4.48 -36.75
CA ALA A 51 -0.82 -3.94 -38.11
C ALA A 51 0.52 -4.29 -38.78
N SER A 52 0.46 -5.05 -39.87
CA SER A 52 1.64 -5.67 -40.52
C SER A 52 2.67 -4.66 -41.06
N SER A 53 2.29 -3.38 -41.22
CA SER A 53 3.10 -2.33 -41.84
C SER A 53 3.66 -1.29 -40.86
N ARG A 54 3.52 -1.50 -39.54
CA ARG A 54 3.92 -0.52 -38.51
C ARG A 54 5.07 -1.01 -37.64
N VAL A 55 5.91 -0.09 -37.19
CA VAL A 55 6.98 -0.38 -36.20
C VAL A 55 6.37 -0.68 -34.82
N ALA A 56 7.14 -1.33 -33.94
CA ALA A 56 6.66 -1.82 -32.65
C ALA A 56 5.98 -0.74 -31.78
N THR A 57 6.47 0.50 -31.81
CA THR A 57 5.95 1.62 -31.01
C THR A 57 4.65 2.22 -31.56
N GLU A 58 4.30 1.91 -32.80
CA GLU A 58 3.10 2.40 -33.50
C GLU A 58 1.96 1.37 -33.56
N GLN A 59 2.15 0.20 -32.95
CA GLN A 59 1.14 -0.86 -32.83
C GLN A 59 0.02 -0.45 -31.87
N LEU A 60 -1.00 -1.30 -31.67
CA LEU A 60 -2.08 -1.07 -30.69
C LEU A 60 -1.57 -1.04 -29.24
N VAL A 61 -0.59 -1.87 -28.92
CA VAL A 61 0.17 -1.86 -27.67
C VAL A 61 1.59 -1.45 -28.00
N SER A 62 2.12 -0.44 -27.32
CA SER A 62 3.46 0.08 -27.56
C SER A 62 4.38 -0.38 -26.42
N PRO A 63 5.60 -0.89 -26.73
CA PRO A 63 6.62 -1.15 -25.72
C PRO A 63 7.43 0.11 -25.36
N GLU A 64 7.10 1.28 -25.92
CA GLU A 64 7.83 2.52 -25.69
C GLU A 64 7.53 3.10 -24.30
N PRO A 65 8.54 3.24 -23.43
CA PRO A 65 8.34 3.82 -22.12
C PRO A 65 8.27 5.35 -22.19
N ASN A 66 7.52 5.95 -21.26
CA ASN A 66 7.71 7.37 -20.94
C ASN A 66 8.90 7.53 -19.99
N LEU A 67 9.85 8.39 -20.39
CA LEU A 67 11.04 8.70 -19.61
C LEU A 67 10.86 10.01 -18.85
N PHE A 68 11.06 9.94 -17.54
CA PHE A 68 11.03 11.09 -16.65
C PHE A 68 12.44 11.29 -16.09
N VAL A 69 13.13 12.32 -16.57
CA VAL A 69 14.49 12.67 -16.15
C VAL A 69 14.41 13.84 -15.17
N VAL A 70 14.85 13.59 -13.94
CA VAL A 70 14.87 14.59 -12.86
C VAL A 70 16.28 14.64 -12.29
N GLU A 71 16.80 15.85 -12.11
CA GLU A 71 18.04 16.05 -11.37
C GLU A 71 17.80 15.76 -9.88
N ARG A 72 18.63 14.88 -9.30
CA ARG A 72 18.59 14.54 -7.87
C ARG A 72 18.93 15.77 -7.03
N LYS A 73 18.15 16.01 -5.97
CA LYS A 73 18.45 16.95 -4.90
C LYS A 73 18.67 16.14 -3.63
N ARG A 74 19.92 15.76 -3.35
CA ARG A 74 20.27 14.82 -2.26
C ARG A 74 19.81 15.30 -0.89
N ASP A 75 19.77 16.60 -0.67
CA ASP A 75 19.34 17.27 0.54
C ASP A 75 17.82 17.37 0.72
N ARG A 76 17.03 16.95 -0.29
CA ARG A 76 15.57 17.11 -0.33
C ARG A 76 14.81 15.85 -0.72
N ASP A 77 15.40 15.00 -1.55
CA ASP A 77 14.82 13.74 -2.02
C ASP A 77 14.86 12.69 -0.91
N GLN A 78 13.68 12.17 -0.53
CA GLN A 78 13.55 11.34 0.67
C GLN A 78 13.26 9.88 0.35
N VAL A 79 12.27 9.64 -0.50
CA VAL A 79 11.78 8.29 -0.81
C VAL A 79 11.31 8.21 -2.25
N LEU A 80 11.59 7.09 -2.90
CA LEU A 80 10.94 6.70 -4.15
C LEU A 80 10.03 5.49 -3.89
N ILE A 81 8.76 5.64 -4.24
CA ILE A 81 7.72 4.62 -4.10
C ILE A 81 7.41 4.11 -5.51
N LEU A 82 7.53 2.80 -5.74
CA LEU A 82 7.06 2.16 -6.97
C LEU A 82 5.99 1.16 -6.57
N ALA A 83 4.82 1.23 -7.20
CA ALA A 83 3.76 0.27 -6.91
C ALA A 83 2.94 -0.07 -8.16
N PHE A 84 2.28 -1.22 -8.09
CA PHE A 84 1.31 -1.64 -9.10
C PHE A 84 -0.06 -0.99 -8.84
N ASP A 85 -0.92 -1.00 -9.85
CA ASP A 85 -2.29 -0.46 -9.81
C ASP A 85 -3.10 -0.98 -8.62
N GLY A 86 -2.94 -2.23 -8.20
CA GLY A 86 -3.61 -2.75 -7.00
C GLY A 86 -3.38 -1.96 -5.71
N ILE A 87 -2.23 -1.27 -5.57
CA ILE A 87 -1.99 -0.34 -4.44
C ILE A 87 -2.67 1.00 -4.70
N TRP A 88 -2.47 1.46 -5.91
CA TRP A 88 -2.71 2.79 -6.41
C TRP A 88 -4.19 3.08 -6.71
N ASP A 89 -4.99 2.05 -6.96
CA ASP A 89 -6.45 2.09 -7.07
C ASP A 89 -7.12 2.44 -5.72
N VAL A 90 -6.40 2.24 -4.60
CA VAL A 90 -6.90 2.49 -3.24
C VAL A 90 -6.09 3.54 -2.46
N PHE A 91 -5.00 4.04 -3.05
CA PHE A 91 -4.16 5.06 -2.45
C PHE A 91 -3.99 6.27 -3.37
N GLU A 92 -4.26 7.46 -2.81
CA GLU A 92 -3.78 8.70 -3.39
C GLU A 92 -2.27 8.85 -3.14
N ASN A 93 -1.58 9.56 -4.06
CA ASN A 93 -0.13 9.78 -3.98
C ASN A 93 0.27 10.46 -2.66
N GLU A 94 -0.46 11.51 -2.29
CA GLU A 94 -0.25 12.30 -1.08
C GLU A 94 -0.48 11.46 0.17
N SER A 95 -1.56 10.67 0.18
CA SER A 95 -1.90 9.81 1.31
C SER A 95 -0.83 8.74 1.55
N LEU A 96 -0.37 8.05 0.49
CA LEU A 96 0.65 7.02 0.63
C LEU A 96 2.02 7.61 0.98
N ALA A 97 2.41 8.73 0.36
CA ALA A 97 3.66 9.42 0.70
C ALA A 97 3.67 9.87 2.18
N THR A 98 2.60 10.52 2.63
CA THR A 98 2.46 10.96 4.02
C THR A 98 2.54 9.78 4.99
N TYR A 99 1.87 8.68 4.67
CA TYR A 99 1.93 7.47 5.47
C TYR A 99 3.35 6.91 5.55
N VAL A 100 4.04 6.71 4.41
CA VAL A 100 5.41 6.17 4.37
C VAL A 100 6.37 7.04 5.18
N LEU A 101 6.32 8.37 5.02
CA LEU A 101 7.18 9.28 5.79
C LEU A 101 6.89 9.18 7.29
N GLN A 102 5.61 9.11 7.70
CA GLN A 102 5.26 8.94 9.10
C GLN A 102 5.76 7.61 9.66
N ARG A 103 5.71 6.53 8.88
CA ARG A 103 6.24 5.23 9.33
C ARG A 103 7.76 5.24 9.49
N LEU A 104 8.48 5.90 8.59
CA LEU A 104 9.94 6.05 8.68
C LEU A 104 10.36 6.82 9.95
N LEU A 105 9.57 7.80 10.38
CA LEU A 105 9.79 8.48 11.67
C LEU A 105 9.61 7.55 12.88
N CYS A 106 8.82 6.47 12.77
CA CYS A 106 8.58 5.54 13.86
C CYS A 106 9.57 4.36 13.86
N VAL A 107 9.87 3.81 12.68
CA VAL A 107 10.66 2.59 12.53
C VAL A 107 11.42 2.56 11.20
N LEU A 108 12.74 2.36 11.27
CA LEU A 108 13.60 2.12 10.10
C LEU A 108 13.49 0.67 9.63
N ASN A 109 12.32 0.28 9.11
CA ASN A 109 12.07 -1.04 8.56
C ASN A 109 11.24 -0.97 7.28
N LEU A 110 11.90 -0.76 6.14
CA LEU A 110 11.23 -0.67 4.83
C LEU A 110 10.41 -1.92 4.51
N TYR A 111 10.90 -3.11 4.88
CA TYR A 111 10.16 -4.36 4.65
C TYR A 111 8.85 -4.36 5.43
N GLY A 112 8.88 -3.99 6.71
CA GLY A 112 7.69 -3.87 7.55
C GLY A 112 6.69 -2.85 6.98
N ILE A 113 7.19 -1.68 6.55
CA ILE A 113 6.34 -0.65 5.93
C ILE A 113 5.70 -1.17 4.63
N CYS A 114 6.44 -1.90 3.79
CA CYS A 114 5.85 -2.55 2.62
C CYS A 114 4.74 -3.54 2.98
N GLN A 115 4.92 -4.36 4.02
CA GLN A 115 3.87 -5.28 4.49
C GLN A 115 2.63 -4.50 4.97
N GLU A 116 2.83 -3.46 5.77
CA GLU A 116 1.72 -2.62 6.24
C GLU A 116 0.95 -1.98 5.05
N ILE A 117 1.64 -1.50 4.01
CA ILE A 117 0.99 -0.97 2.79
C ILE A 117 0.14 -2.04 2.10
N LEU A 118 0.64 -3.27 1.97
CA LEU A 118 -0.09 -4.38 1.34
C LEU A 118 -1.37 -4.71 2.13
N ASP A 119 -1.26 -4.78 3.46
CA ASP A 119 -2.40 -5.05 4.34
C ASP A 119 -3.44 -3.92 4.25
N ILE A 120 -3.01 -2.66 4.27
CA ILE A 120 -3.92 -1.51 4.13
C ILE A 120 -4.62 -1.56 2.78
N SER A 121 -3.90 -1.86 1.69
CA SER A 121 -4.51 -1.97 0.36
C SER A 121 -5.60 -3.05 0.32
N LEU A 122 -5.35 -4.20 0.95
CA LEU A 122 -6.34 -5.27 1.08
C LEU A 122 -7.59 -4.77 1.84
N HIS A 123 -7.39 -4.12 2.98
CA HIS A 123 -8.51 -3.63 3.81
C HIS A 123 -9.26 -2.44 3.22
N LYS A 124 -8.62 -1.65 2.36
CA LYS A 124 -9.28 -0.65 1.52
C LYS A 124 -10.13 -1.26 0.39
N GLY A 125 -10.05 -2.57 0.20
CA GLY A 125 -10.84 -3.31 -0.77
C GLY A 125 -10.15 -3.52 -2.12
N SER A 126 -8.82 -3.42 -2.18
CA SER A 126 -8.08 -3.86 -3.38
C SER A 126 -8.35 -5.33 -3.64
N LYS A 127 -8.59 -5.66 -4.91
CA LYS A 127 -8.88 -7.03 -5.39
C LYS A 127 -7.86 -7.51 -6.42
N ASP A 128 -6.84 -6.70 -6.68
CA ASP A 128 -5.79 -7.01 -7.64
C ASP A 128 -4.52 -7.48 -6.92
N ASN A 129 -3.56 -7.93 -7.70
CA ASN A 129 -2.22 -8.24 -7.23
C ASN A 129 -1.55 -6.94 -6.75
N THR A 130 -1.17 -6.92 -5.49
CA THR A 130 -0.48 -5.78 -4.88
C THR A 130 1.02 -6.05 -4.83
N SER A 131 1.81 -5.05 -5.24
CA SER A 131 3.27 -5.08 -5.15
C SER A 131 3.78 -3.67 -4.99
N VAL A 132 4.74 -3.49 -4.07
CA VAL A 132 5.33 -2.20 -3.74
C VAL A 132 6.84 -2.35 -3.50
N LEU A 133 7.61 -1.39 -3.99
CA LEU A 133 9.03 -1.21 -3.74
C LEU A 133 9.25 0.18 -3.18
N LEU A 134 9.81 0.23 -1.97
CA LEU A 134 10.27 1.46 -1.35
C LEU A 134 11.78 1.56 -1.48
N VAL A 135 12.25 2.71 -1.95
CA VAL A 135 13.67 3.06 -1.99
C VAL A 135 13.86 4.31 -1.16
N ALA A 136 14.52 4.16 -0.02
CA ALA A 136 14.91 5.28 0.81
C ALA A 136 16.16 5.96 0.21
N LEU A 137 16.17 7.29 0.22
CA LEU A 137 17.17 8.13 -0.45
C LEU A 137 17.99 8.92 0.58
N ASP A 138 18.93 9.74 0.09
CA ASP A 138 19.92 10.41 0.94
C ASP A 138 19.33 11.26 2.08
N ASN A 139 18.11 11.81 1.91
CA ASN A 139 17.41 12.61 2.92
C ASN A 139 16.17 11.89 3.46
N GLU A 140 16.19 10.55 3.56
CA GLU A 140 15.14 9.79 4.25
C GLU A 140 14.91 10.31 5.68
N PRO A 141 13.66 10.29 6.20
CA PRO A 141 13.41 10.69 7.58
C PRO A 141 14.18 9.84 8.59
N GLU A 142 14.83 10.48 9.54
CA GLU A 142 15.40 9.80 10.70
C GLU A 142 14.29 9.45 11.72
N VAL A 143 14.51 8.39 12.49
CA VAL A 143 13.56 7.99 13.54
C VAL A 143 13.45 9.11 14.58
N ASP A 144 12.24 9.63 14.75
CA ASP A 144 11.90 10.55 15.83
C ASP A 144 11.54 9.73 17.09
N PRO A 145 12.29 9.88 18.21
CA PRO A 145 12.00 9.18 19.45
C PRO A 145 10.57 9.36 19.95
N GLU A 146 9.96 10.54 19.73
CA GLU A 146 8.59 10.80 20.17
C GLU A 146 7.57 10.11 19.28
N ALA A 147 7.76 10.12 17.95
CA ALA A 147 6.93 9.36 17.02
C ALA A 147 7.02 7.84 17.29
N ALA A 148 8.22 7.31 17.52
CA ALA A 148 8.44 5.91 17.88
C ALA A 148 7.77 5.54 19.21
N ARG A 149 7.85 6.42 20.22
CA ARG A 149 7.17 6.21 21.52
C ARG A 149 5.65 6.16 21.35
N LYS A 150 5.07 7.09 20.60
CA LYS A 150 3.62 7.14 20.32
C LYS A 150 3.13 5.91 19.57
N ASP A 151 3.89 5.42 18.58
CA ASP A 151 3.55 4.19 17.86
C ASP A 151 3.60 2.96 18.78
N ALA A 152 4.60 2.86 19.64
CA ALA A 152 4.70 1.78 20.61
C ALA A 152 3.55 1.80 21.63
N GLU A 153 3.13 2.99 22.08
CA GLU A 153 1.97 3.16 22.97
C GLU A 153 0.67 2.72 22.30
N LEU A 154 0.46 3.10 21.03
CA LEU A 154 -0.68 2.64 20.25
C LEU A 154 -0.68 1.11 20.10
N ASN A 155 0.44 0.51 19.68
CA ASN A 155 0.54 -0.94 19.51
C ASN A 155 0.29 -1.69 20.83
N LYS A 156 0.73 -1.10 21.97
CA LYS A 156 0.46 -1.65 23.30
C LYS A 156 -1.03 -1.53 23.67
N ALA A 157 -1.67 -0.40 23.38
CA ALA A 157 -3.09 -0.19 23.64
C ALA A 157 -3.96 -1.16 22.83
N ILE A 158 -3.73 -1.29 21.53
CA ILE A 158 -4.42 -2.26 20.67
C ILE A 158 -4.23 -3.67 21.22
N ARG A 159 -2.98 -4.06 21.53
CA ARG A 159 -2.69 -5.38 22.11
C ARG A 159 -3.45 -5.64 23.40
N SER A 160 -3.53 -4.66 24.30
CA SER A 160 -4.30 -4.82 25.55
C SER A 160 -5.76 -5.09 25.24
N ILE A 161 -6.39 -4.26 24.40
CA ILE A 161 -7.81 -4.40 24.04
C ILE A 161 -8.09 -5.78 23.43
N VAL A 162 -7.28 -6.20 22.46
CA VAL A 162 -7.44 -7.51 21.79
C VAL A 162 -7.31 -8.66 22.79
N MET A 163 -6.31 -8.63 23.67
CA MET A 163 -6.09 -9.70 24.64
C MET A 163 -7.17 -9.72 25.73
N ASP A 164 -7.62 -8.55 26.19
CA ASP A 164 -8.70 -8.44 27.17
C ASP A 164 -10.03 -9.03 26.64
N ILE A 165 -10.30 -8.85 25.34
CA ILE A 165 -11.47 -9.46 24.68
C ILE A 165 -11.30 -10.98 24.59
N LEU A 166 -10.15 -11.44 24.09
CA LEU A 166 -9.85 -12.87 23.85
C LEU A 166 -9.77 -13.69 25.13
N ASP A 167 -9.32 -13.09 26.24
CA ASP A 167 -9.21 -13.76 27.54
C ASP A 167 -10.47 -13.61 28.40
N SER A 168 -11.46 -12.83 27.95
CA SER A 168 -12.74 -12.71 28.66
C SER A 168 -13.49 -14.05 28.64
N PRO A 169 -14.05 -14.50 29.77
CA PRO A 169 -14.89 -15.70 29.84
C PRO A 169 -16.24 -15.39 29.19
N ASN A 170 -16.28 -15.40 27.86
CA ASN A 170 -17.47 -15.10 27.08
C ASN A 170 -18.26 -16.39 26.78
N GLU A 171 -19.56 -16.38 27.06
CA GLU A 171 -20.47 -17.50 26.77
C GLU A 171 -20.62 -17.74 25.26
N ASP A 172 -20.37 -16.71 24.43
CA ASP A 172 -20.48 -16.74 22.97
C ASP A 172 -19.11 -16.75 22.25
N ALA A 173 -18.16 -17.55 22.74
CA ALA A 173 -16.82 -17.67 22.13
C ALA A 173 -16.87 -18.02 20.61
N GLU A 174 -17.93 -18.69 20.16
CA GLU A 174 -18.16 -19.01 18.74
C GLU A 174 -18.40 -17.77 17.84
N ASN A 175 -18.80 -16.63 18.41
CA ASN A 175 -19.05 -15.39 17.66
C ASN A 175 -17.87 -14.41 17.66
N MET A 176 -16.77 -14.74 18.35
CA MET A 176 -15.60 -13.86 18.48
C MET A 176 -14.73 -13.90 17.20
N SER A 177 -15.25 -13.29 16.13
CA SER A 177 -14.53 -13.16 14.86
C SER A 177 -13.51 -12.02 14.89
N VAL A 178 -12.50 -12.10 14.03
CA VAL A 178 -11.51 -11.02 13.85
C VAL A 178 -12.16 -9.68 13.50
N ASN A 179 -13.24 -9.69 12.71
CA ASN A 179 -13.97 -8.47 12.35
C ASN A 179 -14.69 -7.84 13.55
N TYR A 180 -15.18 -8.66 14.48
CA TYR A 180 -15.77 -8.16 15.71
C TYR A 180 -14.71 -7.46 16.57
N ILE A 181 -13.56 -8.10 16.77
CA ILE A 181 -12.44 -7.51 17.53
C ILE A 181 -11.99 -6.20 16.91
N ALA A 182 -11.77 -6.18 15.59
CA ALA A 182 -11.43 -4.96 14.85
C ALA A 182 -12.45 -3.84 15.08
N SER A 183 -13.75 -4.15 15.05
CA SER A 183 -14.81 -3.16 15.32
C SER A 183 -14.78 -2.61 16.75
N VAL A 184 -14.40 -3.44 17.73
CA VAL A 184 -14.25 -2.99 19.12
C VAL A 184 -13.02 -2.10 19.26
N VAL A 185 -11.87 -2.49 18.70
CA VAL A 185 -10.65 -1.68 18.72
C VAL A 185 -10.87 -0.33 18.04
N GLU A 186 -11.56 -0.31 16.90
CA GLU A 186 -11.94 0.92 16.21
C GLU A 186 -12.82 1.80 17.10
N SER A 187 -13.84 1.23 17.76
CA SER A 187 -14.76 1.96 18.64
C SER A 187 -14.12 2.52 19.91
N MET A 188 -13.01 1.93 20.38
CA MET A 188 -12.27 2.40 21.55
C MET A 188 -11.38 3.61 21.23
N GLU A 189 -11.20 3.94 19.95
CA GLU A 189 -10.41 5.06 19.44
C GLU A 189 -9.04 5.26 20.15
N PRO A 190 -8.14 4.24 20.20
CA PRO A 190 -6.79 4.41 20.71
C PRO A 190 -6.09 5.65 20.10
N PRO A 191 -5.32 6.42 20.89
CA PRO A 191 -4.67 7.62 20.38
C PRO A 191 -3.49 7.30 19.46
N ASN A 192 -3.06 8.29 18.69
CA ASN A 192 -1.83 8.28 17.87
C ASN A 192 -1.83 7.36 16.65
N TYR A 193 -3.00 7.08 16.04
CA TYR A 193 -3.03 6.39 14.76
C TYR A 193 -2.18 7.11 13.70
N PRO A 194 -1.45 6.37 12.85
CA PRO A 194 -0.87 6.90 11.62
C PRO A 194 -1.92 7.61 10.75
N PRO A 195 -1.49 8.50 9.84
CA PRO A 195 -2.34 9.05 8.79
C PRO A 195 -3.09 7.92 8.07
N GLY A 196 -4.43 7.95 8.11
CA GLY A 196 -5.30 6.86 7.64
C GLY A 196 -6.06 6.12 8.75
N GLY A 197 -5.78 6.41 10.02
CA GLY A 197 -6.59 5.94 11.16
C GLY A 197 -6.44 4.45 11.47
N PHE A 198 -7.47 3.85 12.06
CA PHE A 198 -7.49 2.44 12.47
C PHE A 198 -7.11 1.47 11.35
N LEU A 199 -7.51 1.78 10.11
CA LEU A 199 -7.22 0.94 8.95
C LEU A 199 -5.72 0.63 8.78
N THR A 200 -4.86 1.55 9.20
CA THR A 200 -3.39 1.38 9.16
C THR A 200 -2.84 0.37 10.16
N LYS A 201 -3.64 0.00 11.15
CA LYS A 201 -3.32 -0.99 12.19
C LYS A 201 -4.19 -2.24 12.13
N ARG A 202 -5.07 -2.33 11.12
CA ARG A 202 -5.94 -3.50 10.97
C ARG A 202 -5.16 -4.80 10.77
N GLY A 203 -4.13 -4.81 9.93
CA GLY A 203 -3.27 -6.00 9.79
C GLY A 203 -2.55 -6.40 11.09
N PHE A 204 -2.20 -5.42 11.94
CA PHE A 204 -1.62 -5.70 13.26
C PHE A 204 -2.65 -6.31 14.22
N ASP A 205 -3.88 -5.80 14.24
CA ASP A 205 -5.01 -6.34 14.99
C ASP A 205 -5.30 -7.80 14.59
N GLU A 206 -5.41 -8.07 13.29
CA GLU A 206 -5.65 -9.41 12.75
C GLU A 206 -4.49 -10.37 13.09
N GLY A 207 -3.25 -9.90 13.02
CA GLY A 207 -2.07 -10.68 13.41
C GLY A 207 -2.07 -11.07 14.90
N LEU A 208 -2.60 -10.22 15.79
CA LEU A 208 -2.73 -10.56 17.21
C LEU A 208 -3.76 -11.66 17.44
N TYR A 209 -4.91 -11.56 16.75
CA TYR A 209 -5.96 -12.57 16.78
C TYR A 209 -5.42 -13.93 16.31
N ASP A 210 -4.75 -13.97 15.16
CA ASP A 210 -4.20 -15.19 14.56
C ASP A 210 -3.15 -15.88 15.45
N ILE A 211 -2.28 -15.12 16.10
CA ILE A 211 -1.27 -15.68 17.01
C ILE A 211 -1.96 -16.37 18.19
N ARG A 212 -2.99 -15.74 18.78
CA ARG A 212 -3.67 -16.25 19.96
C ARG A 212 -4.50 -17.49 19.65
N THR A 213 -5.23 -17.50 18.54
CA THR A 213 -6.05 -18.65 18.11
C THR A 213 -5.20 -19.88 17.81
N ARG A 214 -4.07 -19.72 17.11
CA ARG A 214 -3.10 -20.81 16.87
C ARG A 214 -2.51 -21.38 18.17
N GLN A 215 -2.23 -20.53 19.16
CA GLN A 215 -1.73 -20.99 20.46
C GLN A 215 -2.79 -21.82 21.22
N SER A 216 -4.07 -21.43 21.18
CA SER A 216 -5.15 -22.21 21.82
C SER A 216 -5.36 -23.59 21.17
N GLU A 217 -5.22 -23.70 19.85
CA GLU A 217 -5.32 -24.96 19.12
C GLU A 217 -4.17 -25.91 19.48
N GLN A 218 -2.93 -25.40 19.55
CA GLN A 218 -1.77 -26.18 19.96
C GLN A 218 -1.93 -26.73 21.39
N TRP A 219 -2.39 -25.92 22.34
CA TRP A 219 -2.62 -26.36 23.72
C TRP A 219 -3.72 -27.42 23.82
N SER A 220 -4.80 -27.28 23.05
CA SER A 220 -5.91 -28.24 23.01
C SER A 220 -5.50 -29.60 22.40
N SER A 221 -4.51 -29.60 21.50
CA SER A 221 -3.98 -30.82 20.87
C SER A 221 -2.99 -31.60 21.74
N GLN A 222 -2.30 -30.94 22.67
CA GLN A 222 -1.35 -31.58 23.60
C GLN A 222 -2.01 -32.16 24.86
N GLY A 223 -3.27 -31.81 25.13
CA GLY A 223 -4.06 -32.30 26.27
C GLY A 223 -4.95 -33.52 25.99
N LYS A 224 -4.80 -34.18 24.84
CA LYS A 224 -5.52 -35.41 24.48
C LYS A 224 -4.60 -36.62 24.44
#